data_AF-A0A661NMU6-F1
#
_entry.id   AF-A0A661NMU6-F1
#
_cell.length_a   1.000
_cell.length_b   1.000
_cell.length_c   1.000
_cell.angle_alpha   90.00
_cell.angle_beta   90.00
_cell.angle_gamma   90.00
#
_symmetry.space_group_name_H-M   'P 1'
#
loop_
_entity.id
_entity.type
_entity.pdbx_description
1 polymer ?
#
loop_
_entity_poly.entity_id
_entity_poly.type
_entity_poly.pdbx_seq_one_letter_code
_entity_poly.pdbx_strand_id
1 'polypeptide(L)'
;MAYQMLFGALPFTGPDFPDMCRAVCEADYVPPTRYDKQWPQALDAWFAHSFALHRDARFHSAQETATSLARALEPLGGAEPAGAIDDDETAPTAGD
;
A
#
# COMPACT_ATOMS: atom_id res chain seq x y z
N MET A 1 0.82 4.34 4.69
CA MET A 1 1.87 5.35 4.39
C MET A 1 2.13 5.55 2.90
N ALA A 2 2.17 4.49 2.08
CA ALA A 2 2.44 4.61 0.63
C ALA A 2 1.64 5.71 -0.10
N TYR A 3 0.34 5.84 0.21
CA TYR A 3 -0.52 6.89 -0.36
C TYR A 3 -0.01 8.31 -0.08
N GLN A 4 0.34 8.62 1.17
CA GLN A 4 0.86 9.93 1.56
C GLN A 4 2.23 10.22 0.94
N MET A 5 3.07 9.20 0.78
CA MET A 5 4.38 9.36 0.14
C MET A 5 4.25 9.69 -1.35
N LEU A 6 3.26 9.12 -2.03
CA LEU A 6 3.05 9.33 -3.47
C LEU A 6 2.28 10.62 -3.78
N PHE A 7 1.26 10.94 -2.98
CA PHE A 7 0.33 12.04 -3.28
C PHE A 7 0.46 13.25 -2.35
N GLY A 8 1.27 13.16 -1.29
CA GLY A 8 1.40 14.23 -0.29
C GLY A 8 0.15 14.44 0.56
N ALA A 9 -0.86 13.58 0.43
CA ALA A 9 -2.16 13.68 1.09
C ALA A 9 -2.51 12.41 1.85
N LEU A 10 -3.39 12.48 2.84
CA LEU A 10 -3.90 11.30 3.53
C LEU A 10 -5.02 10.65 2.69
N PRO A 11 -5.11 9.30 2.67
CA PRO A 11 -6.15 8.61 1.92
C PRO A 11 -7.55 8.83 2.52
N PHE A 12 -7.64 8.92 3.85
CA PHE A 12 -8.89 9.12 4.57
C PHE A 12 -8.80 10.42 5.36
N THR A 13 -9.73 11.33 5.10
CA THR A 13 -9.84 12.62 5.79
C THR A 13 -11.30 12.95 6.01
N GLY A 14 -11.61 13.68 7.08
CA GLY A 14 -12.96 14.20 7.34
C GLY A 14 -12.89 15.53 8.09
N PRO A 15 -13.98 16.31 8.13
CA PRO A 15 -14.04 17.56 8.88
C PRO A 15 -13.78 17.35 10.38
N ASP A 16 -14.19 16.20 10.91
CA ASP A 16 -14.03 15.81 12.30
C ASP A 16 -13.66 14.32 12.41
N PHE A 17 -13.25 13.89 13.60
CA PHE A 17 -12.87 12.49 13.88
C PHE A 17 -13.94 11.45 13.48
N PRO A 18 -15.26 11.65 13.74
CA PRO A 18 -16.28 10.69 13.35
C PRO A 18 -16.37 10.50 11.82
N ASP A 19 -16.26 11.58 11.05
CA ASP A 19 -16.29 11.51 9.59
C ASP A 19 -15.02 10.87 9.02
N MET A 20 -13.85 11.11 9.64
CA MET A 20 -12.64 10.37 9.29
C MET A 20 -12.79 8.86 9.57
N CYS A 21 -13.35 8.48 10.72
CA CYS A 21 -13.62 7.07 11.03
C CYS A 21 -14.60 6.45 10.02
N ARG A 22 -15.64 7.19 9.63
CA ARG A 22 -16.58 6.78 8.58
C ARG A 22 -15.83 6.52 7.26
N ALA A 23 -15.00 7.45 6.80
CA ALA A 23 -14.23 7.28 5.57
C ALA A 23 -13.36 6.01 5.59
N VAL A 24 -12.74 5.68 6.74
CA VAL A 24 -12.00 4.42 6.92
C VAL A 24 -12.93 3.21 6.86
N CYS A 25 -14.08 3.26 7.53
CA CYS A 25 -15.06 2.17 7.57
C CYS A 25 -15.78 1.94 6.23
N GLU A 26 -15.82 2.93 5.35
CA GLU A 26 -16.40 2.84 4.02
C GLU A 26 -15.34 2.62 2.92
N ALA A 27 -14.05 2.65 3.28
CA ALA A 27 -12.94 2.69 2.35
C ALA A 27 -13.12 3.81 1.30
N ASP A 28 -13.62 4.96 1.73
CA ASP A 28 -13.81 6.15 0.91
C ASP A 28 -12.50 6.93 0.82
N TYR A 29 -11.77 6.71 -0.28
CA TYR A 29 -10.53 7.43 -0.60
C TYR A 29 -10.51 7.80 -2.08
N VAL A 30 -9.64 8.74 -2.45
CA VAL A 30 -9.49 9.17 -3.84
C VAL A 30 -8.50 8.23 -4.56
N PRO A 31 -8.91 7.52 -5.63
CA PRO A 31 -7.97 6.66 -6.34
C PRO A 31 -6.87 7.48 -7.05
N PRO A 32 -5.62 6.97 -7.14
CA PRO A 32 -4.51 7.58 -7.86
C PRO A 32 -4.87 8.20 -9.22
N THR A 33 -5.60 7.47 -10.06
CA THR A 33 -5.98 7.93 -11.41
C THR A 33 -6.91 9.15 -11.41
N ARG A 34 -7.55 9.44 -10.27
CA ARG A 34 -8.38 10.63 -10.09
C ARG A 34 -7.57 11.87 -9.71
N TYR A 35 -6.36 11.71 -9.16
CA TYR A 35 -5.41 12.81 -9.01
C TYR A 35 -4.80 13.16 -10.36
N ASP A 36 -4.32 12.15 -11.08
CA ASP A 36 -3.74 12.34 -12.40
C ASP A 36 -3.90 11.07 -13.25
N LYS A 37 -4.32 11.25 -14.51
CA LYS A 37 -4.52 10.13 -15.46
C LYS A 37 -3.20 9.48 -15.90
N GLN A 38 -2.05 10.08 -15.58
CA GLN A 38 -0.74 9.49 -15.81
C GLN A 38 -0.46 8.29 -14.89
N TRP A 39 -1.17 8.18 -13.75
CA TRP A 39 -1.02 7.04 -12.85
C TRP A 39 -1.60 5.75 -13.47
N PRO A 40 -0.96 4.59 -13.26
CA PRO A 40 -1.44 3.33 -13.80
C PRO A 40 -2.66 2.82 -13.05
N GLN A 41 -3.64 2.26 -13.78
CA GLN A 41 -4.82 1.63 -13.17
C GLN A 41 -4.47 0.47 -12.22
N ALA A 42 -3.33 -0.18 -12.43
CA ALA A 42 -2.81 -1.21 -11.53
C ALA A 42 -2.57 -0.65 -10.11
N LEU A 43 -2.22 0.63 -9.98
CA LEU A 43 -2.03 1.28 -8.69
C LEU A 43 -3.37 1.52 -7.97
N ASP A 44 -4.43 1.86 -8.70
CA ASP A 44 -5.78 1.95 -8.12
C ASP A 44 -6.22 0.60 -7.54
N ALA A 45 -6.02 -0.48 -8.31
CA ALA A 45 -6.34 -1.84 -7.87
C ALA A 45 -5.51 -2.25 -6.65
N TRP A 46 -4.23 -1.88 -6.61
CA TRP A 46 -3.35 -2.13 -5.46
C TRP A 46 -3.82 -1.41 -4.19
N PHE A 47 -4.24 -0.14 -4.31
CA PHE A 47 -4.80 0.60 -3.17
C PHE A 47 -6.16 0.03 -2.75
N ALA A 48 -7.00 -0.37 -3.70
CA ALA A 48 -8.31 -0.96 -3.40
C ALA A 48 -8.15 -2.26 -2.60
N HIS A 49 -7.17 -3.09 -2.95
CA HIS A 49 -6.84 -4.30 -2.21
C HIS A 49 -6.22 -3.98 -0.84
N SER A 50 -5.27 -3.05 -0.77
CA SER A 50 -4.63 -2.62 0.49
C SER A 50 -5.62 -2.02 1.51
N PHE A 51 -6.61 -1.26 1.00
CA PHE A 51 -7.61 -0.56 1.81
C PHE A 51 -8.93 -1.33 1.92
N ALA A 52 -8.98 -2.60 1.49
CA ALA A 52 -10.17 -3.42 1.60
C ALA A 52 -10.68 -3.47 3.06
N LEU A 53 -12.00 -3.39 3.24
CA LEU A 53 -12.61 -3.40 4.58
C LEU A 53 -12.36 -4.72 5.31
N HIS A 54 -12.47 -5.83 4.57
CA HIS A 54 -12.19 -7.16 5.07
C HIS A 54 -10.68 -7.39 5.11
N ARG A 55 -10.16 -7.79 6.26
CA ARG A 55 -8.74 -8.10 6.45
C ARG A 55 -8.27 -9.20 5.50
N ASP A 56 -9.08 -10.23 5.30
CA ASP A 56 -8.79 -11.36 4.39
C ASP A 56 -8.79 -10.97 2.91
N ALA A 57 -9.33 -9.79 2.58
CA ALA A 57 -9.30 -9.23 1.23
C ALA A 57 -8.10 -8.28 1.02
N ARG A 58 -7.17 -8.20 1.98
CA ARG A 58 -5.90 -7.46 1.87
C ARG A 58 -4.74 -8.41 1.61
N PHE A 59 -3.58 -7.84 1.34
CA PHE A 59 -2.33 -8.59 1.29
C PHE A 59 -2.05 -9.31 2.60
N HIS A 60 -1.62 -10.57 2.51
CA HIS A 60 -1.35 -11.42 3.68
C HIS A 60 -0.04 -11.06 4.39
N SER A 61 0.90 -10.43 3.67
CA SER A 61 2.21 -10.06 4.20
C SER A 61 2.71 -8.71 3.67
N ALA A 62 3.63 -8.10 4.43
CA ALA A 62 4.30 -6.88 4.01
C ALA A 62 5.13 -7.09 2.73
N GLN A 63 5.75 -8.27 2.58
CA GLN A 63 6.50 -8.64 1.38
C GLN A 63 5.60 -8.73 0.14
N GLU A 64 4.42 -9.34 0.27
CA GLU A 64 3.42 -9.41 -0.81
C GLU A 64 2.92 -8.02 -1.19
N THR A 65 2.69 -7.15 -0.19
CA THR A 65 2.30 -5.75 -0.37
C THR A 65 3.35 -4.99 -1.18
N ALA A 66 4.62 -5.08 -0.78
CA ALA A 66 5.73 -4.38 -1.43
C ALA A 66 6.00 -4.89 -2.86
N THR A 67 6.01 -6.21 -3.05
CA THR A 67 6.21 -6.84 -4.37
C THR A 67 5.10 -6.43 -5.33
N SER A 68 3.86 -6.45 -4.86
CA SER A 68 2.70 -6.04 -5.67
C SER A 68 2.73 -4.54 -5.99
N LEU A 69 3.25 -3.71 -5.09
CA LEU A 69 3.40 -2.26 -5.33
C LEU A 69 4.42 -1.97 -6.41
N ALA A 70 5.58 -2.64 -6.35
CA ALA A 70 6.62 -2.51 -7.37
C ALA A 70 6.05 -2.87 -8.76
N ARG A 71 5.29 -3.97 -8.85
CA ARG A 71 4.61 -4.40 -10.09
C ARG A 71 3.57 -3.38 -10.58
N ALA A 72 2.83 -2.75 -9.67
CA ALA A 72 1.86 -1.71 -10.03
C ALA A 72 2.53 -0.43 -10.58
N LEU A 73 3.80 -0.17 -10.21
CA LEU A 73 4.57 1.00 -10.61
C LEU A 73 5.49 0.75 -11.83
N GLU A 74 5.71 -0.50 -12.25
CA GLU A 74 6.46 -0.85 -13.47
C GLU A 74 6.16 0.03 -14.70
N PRO A 75 4.90 0.32 -15.07
CA PRO A 75 4.59 1.14 -16.25
C PRO A 75 5.08 2.60 -16.15
N LEU A 76 5.46 3.08 -14.97
CA LEU A 76 6.05 4.41 -14.78
C LEU A 76 7.58 4.44 -14.97
N GLY A 77 8.17 3.31 -15.40
CA GLY A 77 9.63 3.19 -15.60
C GLY A 77 10.33 2.66 -14.35
N GLY A 78 9.79 1.58 -13.79
CA GLY A 78 10.08 1.03 -12.45
C GLY A 78 11.50 1.22 -11.91
N ALA A 79 11.59 1.59 -10.64
CA ALA A 79 12.77 1.30 -9.84
C ALA A 79 12.86 -0.23 -9.71
N GLU A 80 13.97 -0.82 -10.13
CA GLU A 80 14.28 -2.21 -9.81
C GLU A 80 14.04 -2.43 -8.32
N PRO A 81 13.38 -3.54 -7.90
CA PRO A 81 13.12 -3.77 -6.49
C PRO A 81 14.47 -3.76 -5.77
N ALA A 82 14.74 -2.70 -5.01
CA ALA A 82 15.92 -2.60 -4.17
C ALA A 82 15.99 -3.90 -3.38
N GLY A 83 17.10 -4.61 -3.58
CA GLY A 83 17.22 -6.06 -3.50
C GLY A 83 16.53 -6.72 -2.31
N ALA A 84 16.16 -7.98 -2.55
CA ALA A 84 15.85 -8.95 -1.51
C ALA A 84 16.59 -8.60 -0.22
N ILE A 85 15.84 -8.17 0.79
CA ILE A 85 16.35 -8.28 2.15
C ILE A 85 16.54 -9.78 2.36
N ASP A 86 17.79 -10.24 2.25
CA ASP A 86 18.16 -11.58 2.64
C ASP A 86 17.63 -11.77 4.07
N ASP A 87 16.65 -12.66 4.21
CA ASP A 87 16.21 -13.18 5.49
C ASP A 87 17.33 -14.10 6.01
N ASP A 88 18.48 -13.51 6.35
CA ASP A 88 19.47 -14.12 7.23
C ASP A 88 19.15 -13.63 8.65
N GLU A 89 18.02 -14.09 9.19
CA GLU A 89 17.89 -14.17 10.64
C GLU A 89 18.73 -15.36 11.11
N THR A 90 20.04 -15.16 11.17
CA THR A 90 20.93 -15.99 11.97
C THR A 90 20.51 -15.83 13.44
N ALA A 91 19.67 -16.74 13.93
CA ALA A 91 19.45 -16.89 15.35
C ALA A 91 20.77 -17.31 16.03
N PRO A 92 21.29 -16.54 17.02
CA PRO A 92 22.46 -16.94 17.78
C PRO A 92 22.15 -18.10 18.74
N THR A 93 23.14 -18.96 18.89
CA THR A 93 23.28 -20.16 19.73
C THR A 93 22.77 -20.07 21.18
N ALA A 94 22.06 -21.12 21.61
CA ALA A 94 22.08 -21.69 22.98
C ALA A 94 21.94 -23.22 22.80
N GLY A 95 22.80 -24.12 23.27
CA GLY A 95 23.69 -24.09 24.42
C GLY A 95 23.03 -24.80 25.61
N ASP A 96 23.00 -26.13 25.60
CA ASP A 96 22.97 -27.00 26.80
C ASP A 96 23.75 -28.29 26.52
#